data_AF-A0A0A9FG69-F1
#
_entry.id   AF-A0A0A9FG69-F1
#
_cell.length_a   1.000
_cell.length_b   1.000
_cell.length_c   1.000
_cell.angle_alpha   90.00
_cell.angle_beta   90.00
_cell.angle_gamma   90.00
#
_symmetry.space_group_name_H-M   'P 1'
#
loop_
_entity.id
_entity.type
_entity.pdbx_description
1 polymer ?
#
loop_
_entity_poly.entity_id
_entity_poly.type
_entity_poly.pdbx_seq_one_letter_code
_entity_poly.pdbx_strand_id
1 'polypeptide(L)' 'MVRFGDGSLVDIKGQGTVVFTSTGGEHRALTGVYYIPRLKNNILSVGQLDKNSATVEIKNGVLCV' A
#
# COMPACT_ATOMS: atom_id res chain seq x y z
N MET A 1 -9.48 -2.16 -13.45
CA MET A 1 -10.29 -2.99 -12.53
C MET A 1 -9.41 -3.99 -11.82
N VAL A 2 -9.79 -4.43 -10.62
CA VAL A 2 -9.04 -5.38 -9.78
C VAL A 2 -9.98 -6.45 -9.23
N ARG A 3 -9.49 -7.68 -9.09
CA ARG A 3 -10.24 -8.78 -8.47
C ARG A 3 -9.87 -8.89 -7.00
N PHE A 4 -10.87 -8.87 -6.13
CA PHE A 4 -10.68 -9.07 -4.69
C PHE A 4 -10.70 -10.56 -4.33
N GLY A 5 -10.26 -10.90 -3.11
CA GLY A 5 -10.23 -12.28 -2.62
C GLY A 5 -11.61 -12.95 -2.52
N ASP A 6 -12.68 -12.15 -2.44
CA ASP A 6 -14.08 -12.61 -2.51
C ASP A 6 -14.56 -12.88 -3.95
N GLY A 7 -13.68 -12.75 -4.96
CA GLY A 7 -13.98 -12.93 -6.37
C GLY A 7 -14.60 -11.72 -7.06
N SER A 8 -15.00 -10.67 -6.31
CA SER A 8 -15.61 -9.47 -6.87
C SER A 8 -14.64 -8.69 -7.75
N LEU A 9 -15.15 -8.11 -8.84
CA LEU A 9 -14.42 -7.20 -9.71
C LEU A 9 -14.76 -5.76 -9.35
N VAL A 10 -13.74 -4.93 -9.14
CA VAL A 10 -13.91 -3.55 -8.71
C VAL A 10 -13.19 -2.62 -9.65
N ASP A 11 -13.82 -1.49 -9.95
CA ASP A 11 -13.17 -0.42 -10.68
C ASP A 11 -12.08 0.25 -9.86
N ILE A 12 -10.96 0.51 -10.54
CA ILE A 12 -9.96 1.46 -10.09
C ILE A 12 -10.42 2.81 -10.64
N LYS A 13 -10.70 3.78 -9.77
CA LYS A 13 -11.19 5.11 -10.17
C LYS A 13 -10.07 6.12 -10.39
N GLY A 14 -8.84 5.78 -9.98
CA GLY A 14 -7.66 6.59 -10.25
C GLY A 14 -6.39 5.89 -9.79
N GLN A 15 -5.26 6.47 -10.14
CA GLN A 15 -3.94 6.08 -9.66
C GLN A 15 -3.18 7.35 -9.26
N GLY A 16 -2.44 7.30 -8.16
CA GLY A 16 -1.73 8.46 -7.68
C GLY A 16 -0.57 8.14 -6.74
N THR A 17 -0.13 9.16 -6.03
CA THR A 17 0.96 9.10 -5.06
C THR A 17 0.43 9.45 -3.69
N VAL A 18 0.79 8.66 -2.68
CA VAL A 18 0.46 8.92 -1.27
C VAL A 18 1.75 9.28 -0.55
N VAL A 19 1.81 10.50 -0.01
CA VAL A 19 2.92 10.97 0.82
C VAL A 19 2.57 10.71 2.29
N PHE A 20 3.51 10.18 3.05
CA PHE A 20 3.35 9.87 4.46
C PHE A 20 4.64 10.15 5.22
N THR A 21 4.52 10.41 6.52
CA THR A 21 5.66 10.60 7.40
C THR A 21 5.98 9.28 8.07
N SER A 22 7.23 8.83 7.94
CA SER A 22 7.72 7.65 8.65
C SER A 22 7.86 7.92 10.15
N THR A 23 8.02 6.87 10.94
CA THR A 23 8.28 6.99 12.38
C THR A 23 9.54 7.81 12.70
N GLY A 24 10.50 7.90 11.77
CA GLY A 24 11.70 8.74 11.89
C GLY A 24 11.50 10.21 11.51
N GLY A 25 10.29 10.64 11.14
CA GLY A 25 10.00 12.01 10.72
C GLY A 25 10.24 12.29 9.23
N GLU A 26 10.89 11.37 8.52
CA GLU A 26 11.14 11.50 7.08
C GLU A 26 9.85 11.39 6.27
N HIS A 27 9.69 12.27 5.28
CA HIS A 27 8.63 12.17 4.29
C HIS A 27 8.97 11.09 3.25
N ARG A 28 8.05 10.15 3.06
CA ARG A 28 8.14 9.08 2.07
C ARG A 28 6.92 9.10 1.16
N ALA A 29 7.06 8.50 -0.02
CA ALA A 29 6.00 8.44 -1.02
C ALA A 29 5.78 7.02 -1.51
N LEU A 30 4.52 6.59 -1.59
CA LEU A 30 4.09 5.42 -2.34
C LEU A 30 3.51 5.91 -3.66
N THR A 31 4.14 5.54 -4.77
CA THR A 31 3.65 5.86 -6.11
C THR A 31 2.83 4.71 -6.67
N GLY A 32 2.00 4.99 -7.68
CA GLY A 32 1.21 3.96 -8.36
C GLY A 32 0.06 3.40 -7.50
N VAL A 33 -0.35 4.10 -6.44
CA VAL A 33 -1.42 3.68 -5.52
C VAL A 33 -2.78 3.81 -6.20
N TYR A 34 -3.57 2.74 -6.16
CA TYR A 34 -4.91 2.73 -6.75
C TYR A 34 -5.95 3.37 -5.83
N TYR A 35 -6.73 4.29 -6.37
CA TYR A 35 -7.92 4.84 -5.71
C TYR A 35 -9.14 3.98 -5.99
N ILE A 36 -9.65 3.33 -4.94
CA ILE A 36 -10.80 2.43 -5.00
C ILE A 36 -11.81 2.85 -3.91
N PRO A 37 -12.81 3.70 -4.22
CA PRO A 37 -13.76 4.23 -3.23
C PRO A 37 -14.56 3.17 -2.45
N ARG A 38 -14.67 1.95 -2.99
CA ARG A 38 -15.36 0.83 -2.35
C ARG A 38 -14.61 0.30 -1.11
N LEU A 39 -13.31 0.55 -1.02
CA LEU A 39 -12.52 0.16 0.14
C LEU A 39 -12.76 1.13 1.30
N LYS A 40 -13.18 0.59 2.45
CA LYS A 40 -13.34 1.39 3.68
C LYS A 40 -12.00 1.72 4.34
N ASN A 41 -10.95 0.96 4.03
CA ASN A 41 -9.61 1.11 4.59
C ASN A 41 -8.57 1.07 3.48
N ASN A 42 -7.42 1.69 3.73
CA ASN A 42 -6.26 1.56 2.86
C ASN A 42 -5.63 0.17 3.04
N ILE A 43 -5.19 -0.45 1.94
CA ILE A 43 -4.52 -1.75 1.96
C ILE A 43 -3.11 -1.54 1.40
N LEU A 44 -2.11 -1.95 2.16
CA LEU A 44 -0.72 -1.97 1.74
C LEU A 44 -0.23 -3.42 1.74
N SER A 45 0.22 -3.91 0.58
CA SER A 45 0.73 -5.27 0.47
C SER A 45 2.23 -5.30 0.77
N VAL A 46 2.61 -6.01 1.83
CA VAL A 46 4.02 -6.27 2.16
C VAL A 46 4.76 -6.92 0.99
N GLY A 47 4.12 -7.90 0.33
CA GLY A 47 4.73 -8.56 -0.83
C GLY A 47 4.90 -7.64 -2.05
N GLN A 48 4.17 -6.53 -2.15
CA GLN A 48 4.43 -5.51 -3.17
C GLN A 48 5.58 -4.58 -2.78
N LEU A 49 5.78 -4.30 -1.49
CA LEU A 49 6.92 -3.52 -1.03
C LEU A 49 8.23 -4.27 -1.29
N ASP A 50 8.27 -5.55 -0.92
CA ASP A 50 9.42 -6.44 -1.16
C ASP A 50 9.78 -6.52 -2.66
N LYS A 51 8.78 -6.68 -3.53
CA LYS A 51 8.97 -6.67 -5.00
C LYS A 51 9.52 -5.35 -5.55
N ASN A 52 9.27 -4.24 -4.86
CA ASN A 52 9.79 -2.92 -5.24
C ASN A 52 11.12 -2.60 -4.55
N SER A 53 11.88 -3.64 -4.18
CA SER A 53 13.20 -3.55 -3.57
C SER A 53 13.23 -2.87 -2.19
N ALA A 54 12.06 -2.77 -1.53
CA ALA A 54 12.02 -2.34 -0.14
C ALA A 54 12.40 -3.51 0.76
N THR A 55 13.32 -3.30 1.68
CA THR A 55 13.62 -4.28 2.74
C THR A 55 12.49 -4.24 3.76
N VAL A 56 11.83 -5.38 3.98
CA VAL A 56 10.78 -5.48 4.98
C VAL A 56 11.31 -6.27 6.18
N GLU A 57 11.35 -5.62 7.35
CA GLU A 57 11.67 -6.25 8.62
C GLU A 57 10.46 -6.20 9.56
N ILE A 58 10.18 -7.32 10.23
CA ILE A 58 9.16 -7.38 11.28
C ILE A 58 9.85 -7.77 12.58
N LYS A 59 9.87 -6.85 13.54
CA LYS A 59 10.48 -7.07 14.86
C LYS A 59 9.59 -6.50 15.95
N ASN A 60 9.30 -7.30 16.98
CA ASN A 60 8.49 -6.89 18.13
C ASN A 60 7.12 -6.28 17.75
N GLY A 61 6.48 -6.80 16.69
CA GLY A 61 5.19 -6.30 16.21
C GLY A 61 5.26 -5.00 15.40
N VAL A 62 6.46 -4.49 15.13
CA VAL A 62 6.68 -3.31 14.27
C VAL A 62 7.13 -3.77 12.89
N LEU A 63 6.45 -3.24 11.86
CA LEU A 63 6.86 -3.36 10.47
C LEU A 63 7.78 -2.18 10.12
N CYS A 64 9.03 -2.48 9.75
CA CYS A 64 9.98 -1.53 9.20
C CYS A 64 10.14 -1.77 7.70
N VAL A 65 10.07 -0.69 6.94
CA VAL A 65 10.20 -0.64 5.48
C VAL A 65 11.13 0.52 5.15
#